data_AF-A0A502IBZ3-F1
#
_entry.id   AF-A0A502IBZ3-F1
#
_cell.length_a   1.000
_cell.length_b   1.000
_cell.length_c   1.000
_cell.angle_alpha   90.00
_cell.angle_beta   90.00
_cell.angle_gamma   90.00
#
_symmetry.space_group_name_H-M   'P 1'
#
loop_
_entity.id
_entity.type
_entity.pdbx_description
1 polymer ?
#
loop_
_entity_poly.entity_id
_entity_poly.type
_entity_poly.pdbx_seq_one_letter_code
_entity_poly.pdbx_strand_id
1 'polypeptide(L)'
;MLVLTDMQRAYLRKLRALSTDLQGNEIFAGLTIEESMRFNFLSESLLGQEHRTQEDVNEYLTLHEKHEHDRLQVLGAETEARQHGSARH
;
A
#
# COMPACT_ATOMS: atom_id res chain seq x y z
N MET A 1 8.28 10.28 -6.47
CA MET A 1 8.28 8.87 -6.95
C MET A 1 8.71 7.98 -5.80
N LEU A 2 8.08 6.83 -5.61
CA LEU A 2 8.41 5.89 -4.53
C LEU A 2 9.81 5.32 -4.73
N VAL A 3 10.64 5.41 -3.68
CA VAL A 3 12.03 4.92 -3.69
C VAL A 3 12.03 3.45 -3.27
N LEU A 4 11.61 2.61 -4.21
CA LEU A 4 11.55 1.16 -4.00
C LEU A 4 12.55 0.46 -4.93
N THR A 5 13.19 -0.59 -4.44
CA THR A 5 13.91 -1.54 -5.29
C THR A 5 12.92 -2.38 -6.09
N ASP A 6 13.37 -2.98 -7.19
CA ASP A 6 12.51 -3.84 -8.01
C ASP A 6 11.97 -5.05 -7.22
N MET A 7 12.78 -5.58 -6.29
CA MET A 7 12.34 -6.65 -5.39
C MET A 7 11.23 -6.18 -4.44
N GLN A 8 11.37 -4.99 -3.83
CA GLN A 8 10.31 -4.42 -2.99
C GLN A 8 9.03 -4.18 -3.79
N ARG A 9 9.13 -3.62 -5.01
CA ARG A 9 7.97 -3.42 -5.88
C ARG A 9 7.27 -4.74 -6.21
N ALA A 10 8.03 -5.75 -6.63
CA ALA A 10 7.49 -7.06 -6.96
C ALA A 10 6.79 -7.70 -5.76
N TYR A 11 7.41 -7.61 -4.58
CA TYR A 11 6.85 -8.12 -3.34
C TYR A 11 5.54 -7.40 -2.96
N LEU A 12 5.54 -6.07 -2.94
CA LEU A 12 4.36 -5.28 -2.57
C LEU A 12 3.21 -5.46 -3.56
N ARG A 13 3.48 -5.56 -4.87
CA ARG A 13 2.46 -5.89 -5.88
C ARG A 13 1.86 -7.28 -5.68
N LYS A 14 2.67 -8.27 -5.28
CA LYS A 14 2.19 -9.62 -4.94
C LYS A 14 1.22 -9.59 -3.76
N LEU A 15 1.43 -8.69 -2.80
CA LEU A 15 0.55 -8.48 -1.65
C LEU A 15 -0.63 -7.55 -1.91
N ARG A 16 -0.79 -7.04 -3.15
CA ARG A 16 -1.76 -5.98 -3.50
C ARG A 16 -1.56 -4.68 -2.72
N ALA A 17 -0.36 -4.47 -2.18
CA ALA A 17 -0.02 -3.26 -1.45
C ALA A 17 0.31 -2.07 -2.36
N LEU A 18 0.67 -2.32 -3.63
CA LEU A 18 0.85 -1.29 -4.64
C LEU A 18 -0.23 -1.37 -5.72
N SER A 19 -0.67 -0.21 -6.18
CA SER A 19 -1.54 -0.02 -7.33
C SER A 19 -1.03 1.17 -8.17
N THR A 20 -1.80 1.54 -9.20
CA THR A 20 -1.54 2.74 -9.99
C THR A 20 -2.73 3.68 -9.92
N ASP A 21 -2.48 4.98 -9.83
CA ASP A 21 -3.52 6.00 -9.97
C ASP A 21 -4.00 6.12 -11.44
N LEU A 22 -4.95 7.03 -11.69
CA LEU A 22 -5.48 7.28 -13.03
C LEU A 22 -4.45 7.83 -14.03
N GLN A 23 -3.33 8.35 -13.53
CA GLN A 23 -2.23 8.88 -14.34
C GLN A 23 -1.11 7.85 -14.54
N GLY A 24 -1.24 6.65 -13.98
CA GLY A 24 -0.24 5.59 -14.05
C GLY A 24 0.88 5.71 -13.01
N ASN A 25 0.75 6.60 -12.01
CA ASN A 25 1.74 6.70 -10.94
C ASN A 25 1.57 5.54 -9.97
N GLU A 26 2.69 4.93 -9.58
CA GLU A 26 2.72 3.89 -8.55
C GLU A 26 2.39 4.51 -7.18
N ILE A 27 1.35 3.97 -6.54
CA ILE A 27 0.83 4.39 -5.24
C ILE A 27 0.62 3.18 -4.34
N PHE A 28 0.58 3.41 -3.03
CA PHE A 28 0.08 2.39 -2.11
C PHE A 28 -1.45 2.29 -2.27
N ALA A 29 -1.98 1.08 -2.16
CA ALA A 29 -3.41 0.84 -2.32
C ALA A 29 -4.22 1.76 -1.40
N GLY A 30 -5.21 2.46 -1.96
CA GLY A 30 -6.07 3.39 -1.21
C GLY A 30 -5.47 4.76 -0.88
N LEU A 31 -4.20 4.99 -1.20
CA LEU A 31 -3.53 6.26 -0.94
C LEU A 31 -3.42 7.10 -2.20
N THR A 32 -3.44 8.43 -2.06
CA THR A 32 -3.04 9.35 -3.12
C THR A 32 -1.53 9.28 -3.36
N ILE A 33 -1.04 9.95 -4.41
CA ILE A 33 0.40 10.03 -4.67
C ILE A 33 1.17 10.74 -3.53
N GLU A 34 0.59 11.80 -2.97
CA GLU A 34 1.18 12.55 -1.86
C GLU A 34 1.21 11.71 -0.58
N GLU A 35 0.08 11.06 -0.25
CA GLU A 35 -0.02 10.14 0.88
C GLU A 35 0.94 8.96 0.73
N SER A 36 1.09 8.42 -0.48
CA SER A 36 2.02 7.31 -0.76
C SER A 36 3.48 7.71 -0.56
N MET A 37 3.85 8.92 -0.98
CA MET A 37 5.20 9.46 -0.75
C MET A 37 5.45 9.69 0.73
N ARG A 38 4.47 10.24 1.45
CA ARG A 38 4.55 10.47 2.89
C ARG A 38 4.63 9.15 3.67
N PHE A 39 3.80 8.17 3.29
CA PHE A 39 3.82 6.83 3.87
C PHE A 39 5.15 6.12 3.65
N ASN A 40 5.73 6.20 2.44
CA ASN A 40 7.04 5.62 2.15
C ASN A 40 8.12 6.23 3.05
N PHE A 41 8.17 7.56 3.13
CA PHE A 41 9.12 8.28 3.98
C PHE A 41 8.99 7.90 5.46
N LEU A 42 7.75 7.90 5.99
CA LEU A 42 7.49 7.53 7.38
C LEU A 42 7.86 6.06 7.65
N SER A 43 7.59 5.15 6.71
CA SER A 43 7.94 3.73 6.85
C SER A 43 9.45 3.50 6.90
N GLU A 44 10.23 4.22 6.09
CA GLU A 44 11.69 4.15 6.07
C GLU A 44 12.27 4.73 7.37
N SER A 45 11.75 5.86 7.84
CA SER A 45 12.14 6.48 9.12
C SER A 45 11.86 5.57 10.32
N LEU A 46 10.73 4.86 10.32
CA LEU A 46 10.38 3.87 11.35
C LEU A 46 11.34 2.68 11.37
N LEU A 47 11.89 2.28 10.22
CA LEU A 47 12.90 1.22 10.15
C LEU A 47 14.31 1.73 10.47
N GLY A 48 14.61 3.01 10.17
CA GLY A 48 15.96 3.59 10.17
C GLY A 48 16.47 4.18 11.50
N GLN A 49 15.71 4.13 12.59
CA GLN A 49 16.07 4.74 13.89
C GLN A 49 16.35 6.26 13.86
N GLU A 50 15.83 7.01 12.90
CA GLU A 50 15.89 8.48 12.95
C GLU A 50 14.93 9.06 14.00
N HIS A 51 15.21 10.28 14.47
CA HIS A 51 14.45 10.97 15.51
C HIS A 51 12.96 11.06 15.14
N ARG A 52 12.12 10.44 15.99
CA ARG A 52 10.67 10.33 15.79
C ARG A 52 9.94 11.37 16.61
N THR A 53 8.94 12.01 16.01
CA THR A 53 7.90 12.71 16.77
C THR A 53 6.69 11.79 16.96
N GLN A 54 5.86 12.04 17.98
CA GLN A 54 4.59 11.33 18.15
C GLN A 54 3.63 11.60 16.98
N GLU A 55 3.74 12.78 16.37
CA GLU A 55 2.95 13.19 15.21
C GLU A 55 3.26 12.30 13.99
N ASP A 56 4.54 12.05 13.71
CA ASP A 56 4.97 11.16 12.61
C ASP A 56 4.44 9.73 12.79
N VAL A 57 4.42 9.21 14.02
CA VAL A 57 3.87 7.88 14.33
C VAL A 57 2.37 7.85 14.10
N ASN A 58 1.65 8.87 14.58
CA ASN A 58 0.20 8.94 14.41
C ASN A 58 -0.18 9.05 12.93
N GLU A 59 0.54 9.89 12.17
CA GLU A 59 0.32 10.06 10.74
C GLU A 59 0.57 8.74 9.99
N TYR A 60 1.66 8.04 10.30
CA TYR A 60 1.94 6.73 9.73
C TYR A 60 0.80 5.74 9.99
N LEU A 61 0.29 5.67 11.23
CA LEU A 61 -0.79 4.76 11.59
C LEU A 61 -2.08 5.08 10.83
N THR A 62 -2.45 6.36 10.71
CA THR A 62 -3.63 6.76 9.92
C THR A 62 -3.50 6.36 8.45
N LEU A 63 -2.33 6.58 7.85
CA LEU A 63 -2.08 6.18 6.46
C LEU A 63 -2.06 4.65 6.31
N HIS A 64 -1.50 3.93 7.29
CA HIS A 64 -1.46 2.47 7.31
C HIS A 64 -2.86 1.87 7.39
N GLU A 65 -3.73 2.40 8.25
CA GLU A 65 -5.10 1.93 8.40
C GLU A 65 -5.90 2.11 7.11
N LYS A 66 -5.80 3.29 6.48
CA LYS A 66 -6.43 3.57 5.19
C LYS A 66 -5.92 2.61 4.11
N HIS A 67 -4.61 2.41 4.06
CA HIS A 67 -3.96 1.50 3.14
C HIS A 67 -4.46 0.05 3.28
N GLU A 68 -4.45 -0.48 4.51
CA GLU A 68 -4.84 -1.86 4.77
C GLU A 68 -6.34 -2.09 4.55
N HIS A 69 -7.18 -1.10 4.85
CA HIS A 69 -8.61 -1.17 4.58
C HIS A 69 -8.89 -1.44 3.09
N ASP A 70 -8.32 -0.61 2.20
CA ASP A 70 -8.54 -0.75 0.76
C ASP A 70 -7.85 -1.99 0.20
N ARG A 71 -6.66 -2.34 0.70
CA ARG A 71 -5.95 -3.56 0.31
C ARG A 71 -6.77 -4.82 0.60
N LEU A 72 -7.43 -4.87 1.76
CA LEU A 72 -8.29 -6.00 2.14
C LEU A 72 -9.56 -6.07 1.29
N GLN A 73 -10.16 -4.94 0.92
CA GLN A 73 -11.29 -4.93 -0.01
C GLN A 73 -10.91 -5.53 -1.38
N VAL A 74 -9.75 -5.15 -1.92
CA VAL A 74 -9.24 -5.71 -3.19
C VAL A 74 -9.04 -7.22 -3.08
N LEU A 75 -8.41 -7.69 -2.01
CA LEU A 75 -8.20 -9.12 -1.79
C LEU A 75 -9.51 -9.90 -1.62
N GLY A 76 -10.49 -9.30 -0.95
CA GLY A 76 -11.85 -9.84 -0.84
C GLY A 76 -12.49 -10.03 -2.21
N ALA A 77 -12.51 -8.96 -3.02
CA ALA A 77 -13.07 -9.00 -4.38
C ALA A 77 -12.35 -10.01 -5.29
N GLU A 78 -11.02 -10.11 -5.21
CA GLU A 78 -10.27 -11.13 -5.96
C GLU A 78 -10.63 -12.56 -5.53
N THR A 79 -10.84 -12.77 -4.23
CA THR A 79 -11.20 -14.08 -3.69
C THR A 79 -12.59 -14.51 -4.13
N GLU A 80 -13.57 -13.61 -4.05
CA GLU A 80 -14.94 -13.83 -4.54
C GLU A 80 -14.94 -14.13 -6.04
N ALA A 81 -14.23 -13.33 -6.85
CA ALA A 81 -14.13 -13.54 -8.30
C ALA A 81 -13.55 -14.92 -8.66
N ARG A 82 -12.54 -15.41 -7.92
CA ARG A 82 -11.99 -16.75 -8.12
C ARG A 82 -13.00 -17.84 -7.77
N GLN A 83 -13.76 -17.69 -6.69
CA GLN A 83 -14.77 -18.66 -6.28
C GLN A 83 -15.90 -18.75 -7.31
N HIS A 84 -16.39 -17.60 -7.81
CA HIS A 84 -17.43 -17.57 -8.84
C HIS A 84 -16.95 -18.06 -10.22
N GLY A 85 -15.69 -17.81 -10.58
CA GLY A 85 -15.09 -18.34 -11.81
C GLY A 85 -14.86 -19.85 -11.75
N SER A 86 -14.51 -20.40 -10.59
CA SER A 86 -14.26 -21.84 -10.41
C SER A 86 -15.54 -22.68 -10.33
N ALA A 87 -16.69 -22.09 -9.98
CA ALA A 87 -17.98 -22.77 -9.93
C ALA A 87 -18.67 -22.94 -11.30
N ARG A 88 -18.04 -22.48 -12.39
CA ARG A 88 -18.59 -22.50 -13.75
C ARG A 88 -17.99 -23.57 -14.68
N HIS A 89 -17.28 -24.56 -14.13
CA HIS A 89 -16.67 -25.66 -14.88
C HIS A 89 -17.27 -27.02 -14.53
#